data_AF-A0A9P5RNS3-F1
#
_entry.id   AF-A0A9P5RNS3-F1
#
_cell.length_a   1.000
_cell.length_b   1.000
_cell.length_c   1.000
_cell.angle_alpha   90.00
_cell.angle_beta   90.00
_cell.angle_gamma   90.00
#
_symmetry.space_group_name_H-M   'P 1'
#
loop_
_entity.id
_entity.type
_entity.pdbx_description
1 polymer ?
#
loop_
_entity_poly.entity_id
_entity_poly.type
_entity_poly.pdbx_seq_one_letter_code
_entity_poly.pdbx_strand_id
1 'polypeptide(L)'
;MKSSVMTTIGAVSRRFYLLFQHHTTPSLVPHHGFFSSGVGENILASLGPSTSMLVLDARSERTKNVVCSDQTYDLAFAKMYHEIPQGTRHLLVLIGVPIAYPRLVFAENLMGSVGSVLGGLASAKSVVNKLNGEPELLDDLNDHWTAKAHKQERNKFITRLQNFANDRKIRVTFISGDVHCAGVGRFTAKISPPEKDPQLMYQVISSAIVNEPPPEGVIRLLHFQDKVHILEGRVKTYEDMYPMFTQDVNGQPLQLDKLLPRRNYSHGYFNHHTGGLEVTIFAENVRGGPEHTPGGDRGTKPYVIHIPRLEA
;
A
#
# COMPACT_ATOMS: atom_id res chain seq x y z
N MET A 1 -3.90 21.73 21.92
CA MET A 1 -3.85 20.99 23.21
C MET A 1 -3.91 19.50 22.92
N LYS A 2 -3.05 18.69 23.53
CA LYS A 2 -3.18 17.22 23.48
C LYS A 2 -4.25 16.80 24.50
N SER A 3 -5.26 16.05 24.06
CA SER A 3 -6.29 15.51 24.95
C SER A 3 -5.68 14.43 25.86
N SER A 4 -5.86 14.56 27.17
CA SER A 4 -5.39 13.56 28.15
C SER A 4 -6.07 12.20 27.93
N VAL A 5 -7.35 12.21 27.56
CA VAL A 5 -8.13 11.01 27.23
C VAL A 5 -7.52 10.32 26.02
N MET A 6 -7.34 11.04 24.90
CA MET A 6 -6.80 10.44 23.68
C MET A 6 -5.36 9.95 23.84
N THR A 7 -4.55 10.67 24.61
CA THR A 7 -3.17 10.27 24.91
C THR A 7 -3.14 8.97 25.73
N THR A 8 -4.04 8.84 26.72
CA THR A 8 -4.17 7.64 27.55
C THR A 8 -4.64 6.44 26.72
N ILE A 9 -5.66 6.62 25.88
CA ILE A 9 -6.15 5.57 24.97
C ILE A 9 -5.00 5.11 24.06
N GLY A 10 -4.25 6.04 23.44
CA GLY A 10 -3.11 5.72 22.59
C GLY A 10 -2.04 4.89 23.33
N ALA A 11 -1.70 5.26 24.57
CA ALA A 11 -0.73 4.53 25.37
C ALA A 11 -1.18 3.10 25.72
N VAL A 12 -2.47 2.91 26.02
CA VAL A 12 -3.06 1.59 26.29
C VAL A 12 -3.12 0.75 25.02
N SER A 13 -3.57 1.33 23.90
CA SER A 13 -3.58 0.67 22.60
C SER A 13 -2.18 0.22 22.19
N ARG A 14 -1.17 1.08 22.34
CA ARG A 14 0.24 0.74 22.12
C ARG A 14 0.68 -0.44 22.98
N ARG A 15 0.35 -0.45 24.26
CA ARG A 15 0.70 -1.58 25.16
C ARG A 15 0.11 -2.89 24.66
N PHE A 16 -1.16 -2.91 24.25
CA PHE A 16 -1.81 -4.13 23.76
C PHE A 16 -1.34 -4.54 22.36
N TYR A 17 -1.04 -3.59 21.48
CA TYR A 17 -0.37 -3.84 20.20
C TYR A 17 0.95 -4.58 20.41
N LEU A 18 1.82 -4.05 21.29
CA LEU A 18 3.09 -4.68 21.63
C LEU A 18 2.91 -6.07 22.24
N LEU A 19 1.95 -6.22 23.14
CA LEU A 19 1.69 -7.49 23.82
C LEU A 19 1.15 -8.55 22.86
N PHE A 20 0.12 -8.25 22.09
CA PHE A 20 -0.62 -9.26 21.30
C PHE A 20 -0.06 -9.47 19.91
N GLN A 21 0.50 -8.44 19.25
CA GLN A 21 1.03 -8.59 17.90
C GLN A 21 2.52 -8.92 17.88
N HIS A 22 3.26 -8.45 18.89
CA HIS A 22 4.73 -8.57 18.92
C HIS A 22 5.28 -9.34 20.11
N HIS A 23 4.41 -9.80 21.01
CA HIS A 23 4.78 -10.53 22.23
C HIS A 23 5.89 -9.81 23.03
N THR A 24 5.82 -8.48 23.09
CA THR A 24 6.80 -7.61 23.76
C THR A 24 6.13 -6.62 24.71
N THR A 25 6.93 -5.87 25.46
CA THR A 25 6.47 -4.82 26.36
C THR A 25 7.14 -3.48 26.03
N PRO A 26 6.56 -2.33 26.40
CA PRO A 26 7.17 -1.02 26.19
C PRO A 26 8.64 -0.90 26.59
N SER A 27 9.06 -1.58 27.66
CA SER A 27 10.45 -1.55 28.15
C SER A 27 11.39 -2.48 27.37
N LEU A 28 10.86 -3.52 26.71
CA LEU A 28 11.65 -4.49 25.96
C LEU A 28 11.72 -4.20 24.46
N VAL A 29 10.88 -3.28 23.93
CA VAL A 29 10.88 -2.86 22.52
C VAL A 29 12.30 -2.61 21.98
N PRO A 30 13.18 -1.81 22.62
CA PRO A 30 14.52 -1.55 22.09
C PRO A 30 15.42 -2.79 21.99
N HIS A 31 15.12 -3.85 22.74
CA HIS A 31 15.86 -5.10 22.76
C HIS A 31 15.30 -6.16 21.79
N HIS A 32 14.09 -5.95 21.26
CA HIS A 32 13.39 -6.91 20.40
C HIS A 32 13.40 -6.50 18.92
N GLY A 33 14.43 -5.78 18.47
CA GLY A 33 14.64 -5.47 17.05
C GLY A 33 13.87 -4.26 16.50
N PHE A 34 13.24 -3.48 17.39
CA PHE A 34 12.58 -2.23 17.01
C PHE A 34 13.55 -1.05 17.04
N PHE A 35 13.25 -0.02 16.26
CA PHE A 35 13.97 1.24 16.28
C PHE A 35 13.02 2.44 16.15
N SER A 36 13.43 3.58 16.69
CA SER A 36 12.66 4.81 16.64
C SER A 36 13.56 6.04 16.71
N SER A 37 13.08 7.19 16.23
CA SER A 37 13.75 8.48 16.37
C SER A 37 13.27 9.26 17.62
N GLY A 38 12.60 8.56 18.55
CA GLY A 38 12.03 9.11 19.77
C GLY A 38 10.57 8.73 19.98
N VAL A 39 9.80 8.54 18.90
CA VAL A 39 8.39 8.08 18.93
C VAL A 39 8.20 6.99 17.87
N GLY A 40 7.27 6.07 18.13
CA GLY A 40 6.86 5.01 17.21
C GLY A 40 7.73 3.76 17.26
N GLU A 41 7.27 2.75 16.52
CA GLU A 41 7.83 1.41 16.51
C GLU A 41 8.11 0.91 15.09
N ASN A 42 9.28 1.24 14.56
CA ASN A 42 9.74 0.71 13.28
C ASN A 42 10.47 -0.62 13.48
N ILE A 43 10.45 -1.49 12.48
CA ILE A 43 11.07 -2.82 12.54
C ILE A 43 11.91 -3.03 11.29
N LEU A 44 13.11 -3.58 11.46
CA LEU A 44 13.88 -4.15 10.37
C LEU A 44 14.15 -5.61 10.70
N ALA A 45 13.60 -6.53 9.90
CA ALA A 45 13.68 -7.96 10.14
C ALA A 45 14.17 -8.70 8.89
N SER A 46 14.85 -9.83 9.07
CA SER A 46 15.14 -10.76 7.98
C SER A 46 14.10 -11.88 7.97
N LEU A 47 13.48 -12.13 6.83
CA LEU A 47 12.50 -13.20 6.62
C LEU A 47 13.16 -14.40 5.92
N GLY A 48 14.33 -14.79 6.43
CA GLY A 48 15.23 -15.75 5.78
C GLY A 48 16.42 -15.08 5.06
N PRO A 49 17.20 -15.84 4.27
CA PRO A 49 18.47 -15.38 3.73
C PRO A 49 18.36 -14.44 2.52
N SER A 50 17.20 -14.39 1.86
CA SER A 50 17.01 -13.67 0.58
C SER A 50 15.97 -12.56 0.64
N THR A 51 15.26 -12.41 1.76
CA THR A 51 14.19 -11.42 1.92
C THR A 51 14.36 -10.71 3.26
N SER A 52 14.33 -9.38 3.23
CA SER A 52 14.27 -8.53 4.42
C SER A 52 12.97 -7.73 4.40
N MET A 53 12.52 -7.29 5.57
CA MET A 53 11.30 -6.49 5.71
C MET A 53 11.58 -5.26 6.58
N LEU A 54 11.26 -4.09 6.05
CA LEU A 54 11.15 -2.85 6.78
C LEU A 54 9.66 -2.62 7.10
N VAL A 55 9.33 -2.48 8.38
CA VAL A 55 8.02 -1.98 8.82
C VAL A 55 8.21 -0.54 9.28
N LEU A 56 7.51 0.39 8.62
CA LEU A 56 7.57 1.81 8.95
C LEU A 56 6.31 2.20 9.72
N ASP A 57 6.49 2.73 10.93
CA ASP A 57 5.40 3.32 11.72
C ASP A 57 5.05 4.69 11.14
N ALA A 58 4.11 4.67 10.20
CA ALA A 58 3.56 5.84 9.53
C ALA A 58 2.42 6.53 10.31
N ARG A 59 2.19 6.18 11.58
CA ARG A 59 1.08 6.74 12.40
C ARG A 59 1.60 7.57 13.57
N SER A 60 2.65 7.13 14.25
CA SER A 60 3.13 7.76 15.50
C SER A 60 3.63 9.20 15.34
N GLU A 61 4.32 9.51 14.24
CA GLU A 61 4.87 10.84 13.96
C GLU A 61 3.94 11.68 13.07
N ARG A 62 2.82 11.11 12.63
CA ARG A 62 1.98 11.67 11.59
C ARG A 62 1.31 12.97 12.03
N THR A 63 1.37 13.95 11.15
CA THR A 63 0.67 15.23 11.20
C THR A 63 0.01 15.49 9.85
N LYS A 64 -0.74 16.59 9.72
CA LYS A 64 -1.36 16.99 8.43
C LYS A 64 -0.36 17.13 7.27
N ASN A 65 0.92 17.37 7.56
CA ASN A 65 1.94 17.67 6.55
C ASN A 65 3.08 16.65 6.49
N VAL A 66 3.18 15.76 7.47
CA VAL A 66 4.32 14.84 7.64
C VAL A 66 3.80 13.48 8.04
N VAL A 67 4.22 12.41 7.38
CA VAL A 67 3.91 11.03 7.74
C VAL A 67 4.95 10.51 8.72
N CYS A 68 6.23 10.56 8.34
CA CYS A 68 7.38 10.28 9.19
C CYS A 68 8.39 11.44 9.13
N SER A 69 9.07 11.67 10.24
CA SER A 69 10.14 12.66 10.32
C SER A 69 11.35 12.25 9.46
N ASP A 70 12.12 13.26 9.05
CA ASP A 70 13.38 13.04 8.34
C ASP A 70 14.36 12.19 9.19
N GLN A 71 14.35 12.37 10.52
CA GLN A 71 15.16 11.57 11.44
C GLN A 71 14.78 10.08 11.39
N THR A 72 13.48 9.74 11.34
CA THR A 72 13.03 8.35 11.21
C THR A 72 13.47 7.74 9.89
N TYR A 73 13.35 8.47 8.78
CA TYR A 73 13.87 7.99 7.50
C TYR A 73 15.39 7.80 7.53
N ASP A 74 16.15 8.76 8.05
CA ASP A 74 17.61 8.67 8.11
C ASP A 74 18.08 7.47 8.93
N LEU A 75 17.45 7.22 10.07
CA LEU A 75 17.70 6.04 10.87
C LEU A 75 17.33 4.75 10.12
N ALA A 76 16.16 4.70 9.47
CA ALA A 76 15.71 3.53 8.73
C ALA A 76 16.69 3.18 7.59
N PHE A 77 17.09 4.15 6.79
CA PHE A 77 18.05 3.93 5.70
C PHE A 77 19.44 3.57 6.23
N ALA A 78 19.92 4.22 7.30
CA ALA A 78 21.19 3.83 7.92
C ALA A 78 21.17 2.36 8.35
N LYS A 79 20.13 1.94 9.09
CA LYS A 79 19.95 0.53 9.47
C LYS A 79 19.85 -0.39 8.26
N MET A 80 19.11 -0.02 7.22
CA MET A 80 19.03 -0.82 5.99
C MET A 80 20.40 -1.02 5.33
N TYR A 81 21.22 0.02 5.21
CA TYR A 81 22.56 -0.12 4.62
C TYR A 81 23.50 -0.93 5.51
N HIS A 82 23.40 -0.82 6.83
CA HIS A 82 24.29 -1.52 7.77
C HIS A 82 23.89 -2.96 8.10
N GLU A 83 22.59 -3.26 8.19
CA GLU A 83 22.09 -4.50 8.80
C GLU A 83 21.45 -5.45 7.80
N ILE A 84 20.98 -4.98 6.63
CA ILE A 84 20.45 -5.90 5.61
C ILE A 84 21.60 -6.78 5.07
N PRO A 85 21.48 -8.12 5.11
CA PRO A 85 22.52 -9.02 4.61
C PRO A 85 22.84 -8.82 3.12
N GLN A 86 24.07 -9.12 2.71
CA GLN A 86 24.48 -9.05 1.30
C GLN A 86 23.73 -10.05 0.40
N GLY A 87 23.24 -11.16 0.95
CA GLY A 87 22.47 -12.17 0.22
C GLY A 87 21.01 -11.80 -0.04
N THR A 88 20.51 -10.71 0.56
CA THR A 88 19.13 -10.24 0.37
C THR A 88 18.92 -9.84 -1.09
N ARG A 89 17.81 -10.30 -1.67
CA ARG A 89 17.39 -10.00 -3.05
C ARG A 89 16.12 -9.17 -3.10
N HIS A 90 15.27 -9.29 -2.08
CA HIS A 90 14.01 -8.55 -1.95
C HIS A 90 13.93 -7.82 -0.62
N LEU A 91 13.50 -6.57 -0.67
CA LEU A 91 13.09 -5.79 0.49
C LEU A 91 11.58 -5.58 0.44
N LEU A 92 10.88 -6.10 1.44
CA LEU A 92 9.48 -5.77 1.68
C LEU A 92 9.40 -4.49 2.51
N VAL A 93 8.57 -3.54 2.10
CA VAL A 93 8.31 -2.31 2.86
C VAL A 93 6.84 -2.31 3.26
N LEU A 94 6.57 -2.56 4.54
CA LEU A 94 5.22 -2.58 5.10
C LEU A 94 4.84 -1.18 5.58
N ILE A 95 3.78 -0.64 4.99
CA ILE A 95 3.17 0.65 5.35
C ILE A 95 1.66 0.47 5.44
N GLY A 96 1.00 1.17 6.36
CA GLY A 96 -0.43 0.96 6.62
C GLY A 96 -1.33 1.26 5.42
N VAL A 97 -1.05 2.34 4.69
CA VAL A 97 -1.86 2.84 3.58
C VAL A 97 -1.04 2.79 2.27
N PRO A 98 -1.66 2.46 1.13
CA PRO A 98 -1.07 2.48 -0.21
C PRO A 98 -0.28 3.75 -0.52
N ILE A 99 0.99 3.59 -0.88
CA ILE A 99 1.83 4.67 -1.42
C ILE A 99 1.55 4.94 -2.91
N ALA A 100 1.16 3.93 -3.68
CA ALA A 100 0.66 4.02 -5.06
C ALA A 100 -0.83 3.70 -5.09
N TYR A 101 -1.68 4.68 -5.40
CA TYR A 101 -3.13 4.52 -5.43
C TYR A 101 -3.80 5.62 -6.27
N PRO A 102 -5.00 5.41 -6.83
CA PRO A 102 -5.70 6.46 -7.55
C PRO A 102 -6.01 7.68 -6.67
N ARG A 103 -5.75 8.86 -7.20
CA ARG A 103 -5.93 10.14 -6.49
C ARG A 103 -7.38 10.62 -6.64
N LEU A 104 -8.08 10.84 -5.54
CA LEU A 104 -9.45 11.40 -5.57
C LEU A 104 -9.49 12.94 -5.59
N VAL A 105 -8.33 13.63 -5.55
CA VAL A 105 -8.19 15.10 -5.61
C VAL A 105 -8.81 15.72 -6.88
N PHE A 106 -9.05 14.93 -7.93
CA PHE A 106 -9.68 15.38 -9.17
C PHE A 106 -11.20 15.16 -9.24
N ALA A 107 -11.81 14.51 -8.25
CA ALA A 107 -13.27 14.38 -8.18
C ALA A 107 -13.95 15.75 -8.04
N GLU A 108 -13.30 16.71 -7.39
CA GLU A 108 -13.75 18.10 -7.31
C GLU A 108 -13.70 18.81 -8.68
N ASN A 109 -12.67 18.53 -9.51
CA ASN A 109 -12.54 19.11 -10.85
C ASN A 109 -13.55 18.52 -11.86
N LEU A 110 -14.06 17.31 -11.64
CA LEU A 110 -15.21 16.76 -12.38
C LEU A 110 -16.49 17.59 -12.17
N MET A 111 -16.61 18.39 -11.10
CA MET A 111 -17.71 19.36 -10.99
C MET A 111 -17.50 20.62 -11.83
N GLY A 112 -16.24 21.01 -12.10
CA GLY A 112 -15.93 22.24 -12.83
C GLY A 112 -16.00 22.10 -14.36
N SER A 113 -15.73 20.91 -14.92
CA SER A 113 -15.55 20.74 -16.37
C SER A 113 -16.52 19.78 -17.07
N VAL A 114 -17.47 19.14 -16.36
CA VAL A 114 -18.39 18.16 -16.97
C VAL A 114 -19.71 18.82 -17.40
N GLY A 115 -19.58 19.78 -18.31
CA GLY A 115 -20.69 20.30 -19.11
C GLY A 115 -20.98 19.50 -20.39
N SER A 116 -20.20 18.46 -20.75
CA SER A 116 -20.22 18.02 -22.16
C SER A 116 -20.04 16.53 -22.50
N VAL A 117 -20.10 15.55 -21.59
CA VAL A 117 -20.08 14.13 -22.01
C VAL A 117 -21.21 13.33 -21.39
N LEU A 118 -22.18 13.01 -22.25
CA LEU A 118 -23.42 12.27 -22.00
C LEU A 118 -23.19 10.92 -21.30
N GLY A 119 -24.06 10.59 -20.33
CA GLY A 119 -24.32 9.22 -19.85
C GLY A 119 -23.79 8.87 -18.45
N GLY A 120 -22.61 9.35 -18.06
CA GLY A 120 -21.96 9.02 -16.77
C GLY A 120 -22.28 9.97 -15.60
N LEU A 121 -23.08 11.01 -15.84
CA LEU A 121 -23.29 12.13 -14.92
C LEU A 121 -24.15 11.79 -13.69
N ALA A 122 -25.07 10.83 -13.79
CA ALA A 122 -25.95 10.48 -12.66
C ALA A 122 -25.18 9.71 -11.57
N SER A 123 -24.30 8.77 -11.97
CA SER A 123 -23.47 8.00 -11.04
C SER A 123 -22.34 8.85 -10.45
N ALA A 124 -21.70 9.73 -11.23
CA ALA A 124 -20.69 10.65 -10.72
C ALA A 124 -21.27 11.64 -9.69
N LYS A 125 -22.45 12.25 -9.95
CA LYS A 125 -23.12 13.12 -8.98
C LYS A 125 -23.56 12.37 -7.72
N SER A 126 -24.07 11.15 -7.85
CA SER A 126 -24.45 10.32 -6.70
C SER A 126 -23.26 9.91 -5.83
N VAL A 127 -22.13 9.56 -6.46
CA VAL A 127 -20.87 9.26 -5.76
C VAL A 127 -20.37 10.52 -5.07
N VAL A 128 -20.26 11.66 -5.76
CA VAL A 128 -19.75 12.91 -5.15
C VAL A 128 -20.67 13.40 -4.02
N ASN A 129 -21.98 13.24 -4.12
CA ASN A 129 -22.89 13.55 -3.01
C ASN A 129 -22.66 12.63 -1.79
N LYS A 130 -22.28 11.36 -1.99
CA LYS A 130 -21.86 10.47 -0.90
C LYS A 130 -20.48 10.85 -0.37
N LEU A 131 -19.51 11.15 -1.23
CA LEU A 131 -18.16 11.61 -0.81
C LEU A 131 -18.24 12.91 0.01
N ASN A 132 -19.07 13.87 -0.42
CA ASN A 132 -19.28 15.14 0.28
C ASN A 132 -20.14 14.99 1.55
N GLY A 133 -20.93 13.92 1.64
CA GLY A 133 -21.79 13.59 2.78
C GLY A 133 -21.11 12.72 3.84
N GLU A 134 -19.89 12.21 3.57
CA GLU A 134 -19.12 11.35 4.47
C GLU A 134 -17.80 12.04 4.86
N PRO A 135 -17.78 12.83 5.95
CA PRO A 135 -16.59 13.51 6.45
C PRO A 135 -15.40 12.57 6.70
N GLU A 136 -15.66 11.31 7.05
CA GLU A 136 -14.64 10.27 7.25
C GLU A 136 -13.84 10.00 5.97
N LEU A 137 -14.52 9.94 4.82
CA LEU A 137 -13.87 9.64 3.54
C LEU A 137 -12.99 10.80 3.05
N LEU A 138 -13.38 12.04 3.35
CA LEU A 138 -12.55 13.23 3.05
C LEU A 138 -11.33 13.33 3.97
N ASP A 139 -11.43 12.88 5.21
CA ASP A 139 -10.29 12.81 6.14
C ASP A 139 -9.31 11.71 5.69
N ASP A 140 -9.82 10.54 5.31
CA ASP A 140 -9.03 9.43 4.75
C ASP A 140 -8.23 9.84 3.50
N LEU A 141 -8.80 10.69 2.64
CA LEU A 141 -8.12 11.18 1.45
C LEU A 141 -6.92 12.08 1.75
N ASN A 142 -6.97 12.83 2.85
CA ASN A 142 -5.84 13.63 3.30
C ASN A 142 -4.78 12.80 4.03
N ASP A 143 -5.18 11.66 4.59
CA ASP A 143 -4.29 10.69 5.26
C ASP A 143 -3.47 9.84 4.28
N HIS A 144 -3.85 9.80 3.00
CA HIS A 144 -3.16 9.03 1.98
C HIS A 144 -1.82 9.65 1.57
N TRP A 145 -0.83 8.80 1.28
CA TRP A 145 0.45 9.20 0.68
C TRP A 145 0.32 10.05 -0.58
N THR A 146 -0.76 9.85 -1.34
CA THR A 146 -1.02 10.57 -2.59
C THR A 146 -1.60 11.97 -2.40
N ALA A 147 -1.88 12.37 -1.15
CA ALA A 147 -2.35 13.71 -0.82
C ALA A 147 -1.29 14.78 -1.15
N LYS A 148 -1.76 15.99 -1.47
CA LYS A 148 -0.87 17.11 -1.84
C LYS A 148 0.16 17.42 -0.76
N ALA A 149 -0.24 17.35 0.52
CA ALA A 149 0.62 17.65 1.66
C ALA A 149 1.79 16.67 1.78
N HIS A 150 1.60 15.39 1.40
CA HIS A 150 2.59 14.33 1.55
C HIS A 150 3.44 14.11 0.29
N LYS A 151 3.15 14.80 -0.81
CA LYS A 151 3.79 14.58 -2.11
C LYS A 151 5.32 14.69 -2.07
N GLN A 152 5.84 15.72 -1.40
CA GLN A 152 7.29 15.95 -1.33
C GLN A 152 7.98 14.85 -0.52
N GLU A 153 7.43 14.53 0.65
CA GLU A 153 7.94 13.46 1.52
C GLU A 153 7.91 12.10 0.82
N ARG A 154 6.76 11.76 0.21
CA ARG A 154 6.58 10.55 -0.60
C ARG A 154 7.63 10.44 -1.70
N ASN A 155 7.83 11.50 -2.49
CA ASN A 155 8.79 11.48 -3.58
C ASN A 155 10.22 11.29 -3.05
N LYS A 156 10.56 11.92 -1.92
CA LYS A 156 11.87 11.73 -1.24
C LYS A 156 12.03 10.28 -0.79
N PHE A 157 11.03 9.69 -0.15
CA PHE A 157 11.07 8.31 0.34
C PHE A 157 11.24 7.31 -0.80
N ILE A 158 10.41 7.41 -1.83
CA ILE A 158 10.49 6.55 -3.02
C ILE A 158 11.85 6.69 -3.72
N THR A 159 12.33 7.91 -3.92
CA THR A 159 13.64 8.15 -4.55
C THR A 159 14.77 7.53 -3.74
N ARG A 160 14.75 7.63 -2.40
CA ARG A 160 15.76 7.00 -1.54
C ARG A 160 15.71 5.47 -1.63
N LEU A 161 14.50 4.88 -1.70
CA LEU A 161 14.35 3.43 -1.92
C LEU A 161 14.89 2.99 -3.28
N GLN A 162 14.68 3.78 -4.34
CA GLN A 162 15.24 3.49 -5.68
C GLN A 162 16.77 3.56 -5.67
N ASN A 163 17.36 4.54 -4.98
CA ASN A 163 18.81 4.60 -4.80
C ASN A 163 19.32 3.38 -4.04
N PHE A 164 18.68 3.02 -2.92
CA PHE A 164 19.01 1.81 -2.17
C PHE A 164 18.90 0.55 -3.03
N ALA A 165 17.83 0.41 -3.81
CA ALA A 165 17.63 -0.71 -4.73
C ALA A 165 18.76 -0.80 -5.75
N ASN A 166 19.16 0.33 -6.35
CA ASN A 166 20.26 0.39 -7.29
C ASN A 166 21.63 0.06 -6.65
N ASP A 167 21.90 0.60 -5.46
CA ASP A 167 23.17 0.43 -4.76
C ASP A 167 23.37 -1.01 -4.26
N ARG A 168 22.29 -1.61 -3.74
CA ARG A 168 22.32 -2.94 -3.11
C ARG A 168 21.86 -4.06 -4.04
N LYS A 169 21.34 -3.73 -5.22
CA LYS A 169 20.75 -4.67 -6.18
C LYS A 169 19.62 -5.49 -5.55
N ILE A 170 18.78 -4.80 -4.78
CA ILE A 170 17.64 -5.38 -4.05
C ILE A 170 16.34 -4.85 -4.67
N ARG A 171 15.43 -5.75 -5.04
CA ARG A 171 14.08 -5.37 -5.48
C ARG A 171 13.26 -4.91 -4.29
N VAL A 172 12.68 -3.72 -4.35
CA VAL A 172 11.77 -3.20 -3.33
C VAL A 172 10.32 -3.52 -3.70
N THR A 173 9.56 -4.05 -2.74
CA THR A 173 8.12 -4.31 -2.86
C THR A 173 7.40 -3.76 -1.64
N PHE A 174 6.38 -2.93 -1.85
CA PHE A 174 5.52 -2.45 -0.79
C PHE A 174 4.40 -3.44 -0.48
N ILE A 175 4.04 -3.54 0.79
CA ILE A 175 2.83 -4.23 1.26
C ILE A 175 2.01 -3.19 2.01
N SER A 176 0.71 -3.12 1.69
CA SER A 176 -0.20 -2.10 2.23
C SER A 176 -1.65 -2.57 2.28
N GLY A 177 -2.51 -1.85 3.02
CA GLY A 177 -3.92 -2.22 3.22
C GLY A 177 -4.84 -1.01 3.41
N ASP A 178 -5.75 -1.06 4.37
CA ASP A 178 -6.63 0.06 4.80
C ASP A 178 -7.68 0.57 3.78
N VAL A 179 -7.52 0.29 2.48
CA VAL A 179 -8.43 0.78 1.41
C VAL A 179 -9.56 -0.19 1.03
N HIS A 180 -9.74 -1.25 1.82
CA HIS A 180 -10.83 -2.24 1.75
C HIS A 180 -11.01 -2.95 0.39
N CYS A 181 -10.01 -2.90 -0.49
CA CYS A 181 -9.99 -3.61 -1.76
C CYS A 181 -8.63 -4.26 -2.00
N ALA A 182 -8.56 -5.13 -3.01
CA ALA A 182 -7.31 -5.68 -3.53
C ALA A 182 -6.82 -4.88 -4.72
N GLY A 183 -5.50 -4.78 -4.89
CA GLY A 183 -4.89 -4.03 -5.97
C GLY A 183 -3.39 -4.23 -6.04
N VAL A 184 -2.81 -3.83 -7.16
CA VAL A 184 -1.35 -3.72 -7.29
C VAL A 184 -0.97 -2.35 -7.84
N GLY A 185 -0.20 -1.59 -7.08
CA GLY A 185 0.47 -0.38 -7.58
C GLY A 185 1.82 -0.72 -8.19
N ARG A 186 2.31 0.11 -9.11
CA ARG A 186 3.63 -0.08 -9.73
C ARG A 186 4.32 1.25 -9.98
N PHE A 187 5.59 1.32 -9.61
CA PHE A 187 6.55 2.31 -10.09
C PHE A 187 7.44 1.68 -11.16
N THR A 188 7.91 2.41 -12.17
CA THR A 188 8.86 1.89 -13.19
C THR A 188 9.48 3.02 -14.01
N ALA A 189 10.69 2.82 -14.54
CA ALA A 189 11.29 3.72 -15.53
C ALA A 189 10.71 3.56 -16.95
N LYS A 190 9.99 2.46 -17.25
CA LYS A 190 9.46 2.06 -18.59
C LYS A 190 10.48 1.86 -19.72
N ILE A 191 11.75 2.20 -19.52
CA ILE A 191 12.79 2.16 -20.56
C ILE A 191 13.75 0.97 -20.41
N SER A 192 13.67 0.23 -19.31
CA SER A 192 14.54 -0.90 -18.99
C SER A 192 13.72 -2.17 -18.77
N PRO A 193 14.27 -3.36 -19.08
CA PRO A 193 13.65 -4.62 -18.67
C PRO A 193 13.41 -4.64 -17.16
N PRO A 194 12.32 -5.28 -16.67
CA PRO A 194 11.98 -5.33 -15.25
C PRO A 194 13.17 -5.70 -14.36
N GLU A 195 13.94 -6.72 -14.74
CA GLU A 195 15.10 -7.25 -14.03
C GLU A 195 16.24 -6.24 -13.89
N LYS A 196 16.28 -5.21 -14.73
CA LYS A 196 17.35 -4.18 -14.75
C LYS A 196 16.83 -2.78 -14.40
N ASP A 197 15.56 -2.66 -14.02
CA ASP A 197 14.92 -1.41 -13.65
C ASP A 197 14.95 -1.24 -12.11
N PRO A 198 15.86 -0.45 -11.53
CA PRO A 198 15.84 -0.17 -10.09
C PRO A 198 14.70 0.75 -9.66
N GLN A 199 14.04 1.45 -10.61
CA GLN A 199 12.83 2.21 -10.33
C GLN A 199 11.60 1.31 -10.23
N LEU A 200 11.67 0.08 -10.75
CA LEU A 200 10.57 -0.87 -10.66
C LEU A 200 10.32 -1.30 -9.20
N MET A 201 9.17 -0.90 -8.68
CA MET A 201 8.71 -1.31 -7.35
C MET A 201 7.23 -1.62 -7.44
N TYR A 202 6.86 -2.81 -6.97
CA TYR A 202 5.45 -3.18 -6.87
C TYR A 202 4.91 -2.80 -5.49
N GLN A 203 3.62 -2.54 -5.41
CA GLN A 203 2.90 -2.45 -4.16
C GLN A 203 1.75 -3.43 -4.20
N VAL A 204 1.76 -4.42 -3.31
CA VAL A 204 0.62 -5.31 -3.10
C VAL A 204 -0.32 -4.66 -2.11
N ILE A 205 -1.57 -4.44 -2.52
CA ILE A 205 -2.64 -3.91 -1.67
C ILE A 205 -3.52 -5.10 -1.27
N SER A 206 -3.50 -5.41 0.02
CA SER A 206 -4.36 -6.42 0.61
C SER A 206 -4.94 -5.88 1.92
N SER A 207 -6.25 -5.70 1.96
CA SER A 207 -6.97 -5.06 3.07
C SER A 207 -7.70 -6.10 3.92
N ALA A 208 -7.86 -5.81 5.21
CA ALA A 208 -8.36 -6.76 6.20
C ALA A 208 -9.74 -7.36 5.83
N ILE A 209 -9.88 -8.67 6.04
CA ILE A 209 -11.07 -9.47 5.73
C ILE A 209 -12.32 -8.98 6.48
N VAL A 210 -12.19 -8.25 7.58
CA VAL A 210 -13.33 -7.84 8.40
C VAL A 210 -14.16 -6.72 7.78
N ASN A 211 -13.54 -5.82 7.01
CA ASN A 211 -14.22 -4.63 6.51
C ASN A 211 -15.04 -4.94 5.25
N GLU A 212 -16.12 -4.19 5.06
CA GLU A 212 -16.91 -4.26 3.83
C GLU A 212 -16.14 -3.57 2.69
N PRO A 213 -16.08 -4.16 1.49
CA PRO A 213 -15.44 -3.51 0.35
C PRO A 213 -16.10 -2.19 -0.04
N PRO A 214 -15.37 -1.24 -0.66
CA PRO A 214 -15.95 0.02 -1.07
C PRO A 214 -17.11 -0.16 -2.06
N PRO A 215 -18.11 0.74 -2.05
CA PRO A 215 -19.21 0.69 -2.99
C PRO A 215 -18.74 0.71 -4.45
N GLU A 216 -19.48 0.05 -5.34
CA GLU A 216 -19.10 -0.10 -6.76
C GLU A 216 -18.85 1.26 -7.45
N GLY A 217 -19.65 2.28 -7.13
CA GLY A 217 -19.48 3.64 -7.68
C GLY A 217 -18.13 4.28 -7.32
N VAL A 218 -17.64 4.05 -6.09
CA VAL A 218 -16.34 4.54 -5.63
C VAL A 218 -15.22 3.84 -6.39
N ILE A 219 -15.33 2.52 -6.56
CA ILE A 219 -14.35 1.71 -7.31
C ILE A 219 -14.30 2.13 -8.78
N ARG A 220 -15.45 2.35 -9.41
CA ARG A 220 -15.54 2.88 -10.77
C ARG A 220 -14.82 4.22 -10.88
N LEU A 221 -15.10 5.15 -9.95
CA LEU A 221 -14.45 6.46 -9.93
C LEU A 221 -12.93 6.33 -9.78
N LEU A 222 -12.45 5.48 -8.87
CA LEU A 222 -11.01 5.23 -8.68
C LEU A 222 -10.34 4.73 -9.96
N HIS A 223 -10.98 3.81 -10.70
CA HIS A 223 -10.46 3.36 -12.00
C HIS A 223 -10.43 4.48 -13.05
N PHE A 224 -11.46 5.31 -13.11
CA PHE A 224 -11.50 6.45 -14.05
C PHE A 224 -10.46 7.53 -13.71
N GLN A 225 -10.14 7.70 -12.42
CA GLN A 225 -9.13 8.66 -11.97
C GLN A 225 -7.70 8.11 -12.01
N ASP A 226 -7.53 6.80 -12.22
CA ASP A 226 -6.21 6.21 -12.39
C ASP A 226 -5.56 6.70 -13.69
N LYS A 227 -4.66 7.67 -13.54
CA LYS A 227 -3.82 8.20 -14.60
C LYS A 227 -2.38 7.89 -14.25
N VAL A 228 -1.59 7.59 -15.29
CA VAL A 228 -0.14 7.43 -15.12
C VAL A 228 0.42 8.73 -14.53
N HIS A 229 0.97 8.64 -13.32
CA HIS A 229 1.65 9.75 -12.67
C HIS A 229 3.14 9.66 -12.95
N ILE A 230 3.82 10.80 -13.01
CA ILE A 230 5.27 10.86 -13.14
C ILE A 230 5.79 11.52 -11.88
N LEU A 231 6.63 10.80 -11.14
CA LEU A 231 7.23 11.32 -9.92
C LEU A 231 8.15 12.49 -10.26
N GLU A 232 8.14 13.49 -9.38
CA GLU A 232 9.08 14.60 -9.49
C GLU A 232 10.45 14.12 -9.01
N GLY A 233 11.46 14.29 -9.85
CA GLY A 233 12.82 13.85 -9.54
C GLY A 233 13.73 13.97 -10.75
N ARG A 234 15.01 13.63 -10.55
CA ARG A 234 16.01 13.62 -11.63
C ARG A 234 15.77 12.50 -12.63
N VAL A 235 15.30 11.34 -12.14
CA VAL A 235 14.99 10.18 -12.96
C VAL A 235 13.49 10.07 -13.15
N LYS A 236 13.07 9.88 -14.40
CA LYS A 236 11.66 9.73 -14.75
C LYS A 236 11.13 8.38 -14.25
N THR A 237 10.34 8.42 -13.18
CA THR A 237 9.62 7.24 -12.66
C THR A 237 8.13 7.42 -12.93
N TYR A 238 7.54 6.45 -13.61
CA TYR A 238 6.11 6.37 -13.84
C TYR A 238 5.45 5.55 -12.74
N GLU A 239 4.28 5.99 -12.29
CA GLU A 239 3.42 5.35 -11.32
C GLU A 239 2.08 5.02 -11.99
N ASP A 240 1.64 3.78 -11.89
CA ASP A 240 0.33 3.32 -12.33
C ASP A 240 -0.25 2.23 -11.42
N MET A 241 -1.55 1.99 -11.53
CA MET A 241 -2.14 0.75 -11.03
C MET A 241 -1.95 -0.35 -12.07
N TYR A 242 -1.39 -1.47 -11.64
CA TYR A 242 -1.12 -2.64 -12.46
C TYR A 242 -2.42 -3.41 -12.73
N PRO A 243 -2.79 -3.67 -14.01
CA PRO A 243 -4.02 -4.35 -14.38
C PRO A 243 -3.91 -5.87 -14.15
N MET A 244 -4.00 -6.29 -12.89
CA MET A 244 -3.84 -7.69 -12.48
C MET A 244 -5.11 -8.53 -12.69
N PHE A 245 -6.29 -7.95 -12.58
CA PHE A 245 -7.55 -8.69 -12.48
C PHE A 245 -8.23 -8.81 -13.85
N THR A 246 -7.75 -9.70 -14.71
CA THR A 246 -8.34 -9.93 -16.04
C THR A 246 -9.73 -10.58 -15.98
N GLN A 247 -10.03 -11.30 -14.89
CA GLN A 247 -11.30 -11.98 -14.65
C GLN A 247 -11.77 -11.80 -13.20
N ASP A 248 -13.07 -11.75 -12.97
CA ASP A 248 -13.65 -11.80 -11.61
C ASP A 248 -13.56 -13.23 -11.05
N VAL A 249 -13.97 -13.39 -9.80
CA VAL A 249 -13.97 -14.66 -9.06
C VAL A 249 -14.78 -15.78 -9.72
N ASN A 250 -15.78 -15.42 -10.53
CA ASN A 250 -16.60 -16.35 -11.29
C ASN A 250 -16.04 -16.69 -12.69
N GLY A 251 -14.84 -16.19 -13.03
CA GLY A 251 -14.19 -16.40 -14.32
C GLY A 251 -14.64 -15.46 -15.45
N GLN A 252 -15.63 -14.60 -15.21
CA GLN A 252 -16.06 -13.63 -16.23
C GLN A 252 -15.02 -12.52 -16.40
N PRO A 253 -14.80 -12.01 -17.63
CA PRO A 253 -13.89 -10.89 -17.86
C PRO A 253 -14.30 -9.63 -17.08
N LEU A 254 -13.32 -8.94 -16.50
CA LEU A 254 -13.52 -7.64 -15.84
C LEU A 254 -13.17 -6.50 -16.80
N GLN A 255 -14.04 -5.50 -16.89
CA GLN A 255 -13.70 -4.23 -17.57
C GLN A 255 -12.80 -3.33 -16.70
N LEU A 256 -12.88 -3.51 -15.38
CA LEU A 256 -12.13 -2.77 -14.38
C LEU A 256 -11.16 -3.73 -13.70
N ASP A 257 -9.92 -3.73 -14.17
CA ASP A 257 -8.93 -4.78 -13.94
C ASP A 257 -7.82 -4.38 -12.94
N LYS A 258 -7.92 -3.21 -12.32
CA LYS A 258 -6.87 -2.63 -11.45
C LYS A 258 -7.16 -2.79 -9.96
N LEU A 259 -8.42 -2.67 -9.54
CA LEU A 259 -8.86 -2.84 -8.15
C LEU A 259 -10.02 -3.82 -8.08
N LEU A 260 -9.98 -4.73 -7.11
CA LEU A 260 -11.02 -5.72 -6.88
C LEU A 260 -11.68 -5.48 -5.50
N PRO A 261 -12.96 -5.03 -5.46
CA PRO A 261 -13.66 -4.71 -4.21
C PRO A 261 -14.26 -5.96 -3.55
N ARG A 262 -13.37 -6.77 -3.00
CA ARG A 262 -13.65 -8.02 -2.30
C ARG A 262 -12.74 -8.16 -1.09
N ARG A 263 -13.23 -8.82 -0.03
CA ARG A 263 -12.35 -9.23 1.08
C ARG A 263 -11.29 -10.16 0.52
N ASN A 264 -10.07 -9.99 1.01
CA ASN A 264 -8.93 -10.71 0.48
C ASN A 264 -7.83 -10.88 1.53
N TYR A 265 -6.89 -11.75 1.22
CA TYR A 265 -5.60 -11.82 1.89
C TYR A 265 -4.52 -12.08 0.85
N SER A 266 -3.26 -11.85 1.21
CA SER A 266 -2.13 -12.17 0.33
C SER A 266 -1.16 -13.12 1.02
N HIS A 267 -0.51 -13.95 0.21
CA HIS A 267 0.57 -14.82 0.60
C HIS A 267 1.67 -14.65 -0.44
N GLY A 268 2.90 -14.42 0.02
CA GLY A 268 4.07 -14.42 -0.85
C GLY A 268 5.18 -15.33 -0.36
N TYR A 269 5.97 -15.87 -1.29
CA TYR A 269 7.16 -16.66 -1.01
C TYR A 269 8.29 -16.35 -2.00
N PHE A 270 9.52 -16.59 -1.55
CA PHE A 270 10.70 -16.42 -2.39
C PHE A 270 10.88 -17.63 -3.31
N ASN A 271 10.97 -17.39 -4.62
CA ASN A 271 11.19 -18.45 -5.60
C ASN A 271 12.69 -18.68 -5.83
N HIS A 272 13.21 -19.82 -5.37
CA HIS A 272 14.64 -20.14 -5.47
C HIS A 272 15.14 -20.33 -6.92
N HIS A 273 14.26 -20.69 -7.86
CA HIS A 273 14.63 -20.92 -9.26
C HIS A 273 14.82 -19.60 -10.02
N THR A 274 13.90 -18.66 -9.84
CA THR A 274 13.94 -17.36 -10.53
C THR A 274 14.68 -16.29 -9.71
N GLY A 275 14.81 -16.50 -8.40
CA GLY A 275 15.23 -15.49 -7.44
C GLY A 275 14.21 -14.39 -7.21
N GLY A 276 13.02 -14.48 -7.83
CA GLY A 276 11.91 -13.54 -7.68
C GLY A 276 11.08 -13.78 -6.42
N LEU A 277 10.12 -12.89 -6.20
CA LEU A 277 9.07 -13.05 -5.19
C LEU A 277 7.75 -13.37 -5.90
N GLU A 278 7.12 -14.44 -5.46
CA GLU A 278 5.80 -14.88 -5.94
C GLU A 278 4.77 -14.42 -4.93
N VAL A 279 3.84 -13.56 -5.31
CA VAL A 279 2.76 -13.10 -4.41
C VAL A 279 1.42 -13.45 -5.01
N THR A 280 0.55 -14.06 -4.21
CA THR A 280 -0.82 -14.39 -4.59
C THR A 280 -1.79 -13.61 -3.71
N ILE A 281 -2.71 -12.87 -4.33
CA ILE A 281 -3.88 -12.30 -3.66
C ILE A 281 -5.04 -13.29 -3.80
N PHE A 282 -5.63 -13.68 -2.69
CA PHE A 282 -6.79 -14.56 -2.61
C PHE A 282 -8.04 -13.72 -2.32
N ALA A 283 -8.95 -13.61 -3.28
CA ALA A 283 -10.19 -12.83 -3.14
C ALA A 283 -11.40 -13.73 -2.86
N GLU A 284 -12.29 -13.34 -1.96
CA GLU A 284 -13.49 -14.10 -1.62
C GLU A 284 -14.41 -14.30 -2.84
N ASN A 285 -14.85 -15.54 -3.09
CA ASN A 285 -15.73 -15.86 -4.21
C ASN A 285 -17.14 -15.27 -3.97
N VAL A 286 -17.61 -15.33 -2.73
CA VAL A 286 -18.90 -14.80 -2.29
C VAL A 286 -18.65 -13.79 -1.18
N ARG A 287 -19.32 -12.62 -1.25
CA ARG A 287 -19.26 -11.61 -0.18
C ARG A 287 -19.80 -12.22 1.11
N GLY A 288 -19.00 -12.18 2.18
CA GLY A 288 -19.36 -12.77 3.47
C GLY A 288 -20.74 -12.35 3.98
N GLY A 289 -21.58 -13.35 4.27
CA GLY A 289 -22.81 -13.30 5.07
C GLY A 289 -22.80 -14.42 6.12
N PRO A 290 -23.82 -14.54 6.98
CA PRO A 290 -23.86 -15.56 8.03
C PRO A 290 -23.60 -16.97 7.46
N GLU A 291 -23.11 -17.88 8.31
CA GLU A 291 -22.74 -19.26 7.94
C GLU A 291 -23.85 -20.05 7.20
N HIS A 292 -25.10 -19.57 7.18
CA HIS A 292 -26.26 -20.22 6.59
C HIS A 292 -26.77 -19.60 5.28
N THR A 293 -26.05 -18.67 4.63
CA THR A 293 -26.44 -18.21 3.28
C THR A 293 -26.22 -19.35 2.27
N PRO A 294 -27.28 -19.92 1.65
CA PRO A 294 -27.16 -21.05 0.73
C PRO A 294 -26.59 -20.62 -0.63
N GLY A 295 -25.80 -21.49 -1.27
CA GLY A 295 -25.67 -21.50 -2.75
C GLY A 295 -24.42 -20.92 -3.41
N GLY A 296 -23.30 -20.72 -2.71
CA GLY A 296 -22.06 -20.27 -3.37
C GLY A 296 -20.78 -20.91 -2.83
N ASP A 297 -19.79 -21.08 -3.70
CA ASP A 297 -18.43 -21.46 -3.31
C ASP A 297 -17.85 -20.39 -2.38
N ARG A 298 -17.61 -20.74 -1.11
CA ARG A 298 -17.04 -19.84 -0.09
C ARG A 298 -15.51 -19.82 -0.09
N GLY A 299 -14.89 -20.45 -1.08
CA GLY A 299 -13.45 -20.38 -1.29
C GLY A 299 -12.98 -19.00 -1.74
N THR A 300 -11.72 -18.96 -2.14
CA THR A 300 -11.08 -17.77 -2.69
C THR A 300 -10.52 -18.05 -4.07
N LYS A 301 -10.57 -17.05 -4.96
CA LYS A 301 -9.86 -17.09 -6.25
C LYS A 301 -8.47 -16.51 -6.08
N PRO A 302 -7.41 -17.21 -6.53
CA PRO A 302 -6.04 -16.70 -6.52
C PRO A 302 -5.77 -15.79 -7.72
N TYR A 303 -5.02 -14.71 -7.47
CA TYR A 303 -4.45 -13.80 -8.47
C TYR A 303 -2.96 -13.65 -8.20
N VAL A 304 -2.13 -14.13 -9.12
CA VAL A 304 -0.67 -14.23 -8.93
C VAL A 304 0.03 -13.05 -9.58
N ILE A 305 1.03 -12.50 -8.89
CA ILE A 305 2.01 -11.57 -9.43
C ILE A 305 3.42 -12.09 -9.22
N HIS A 306 4.18 -12.09 -10.31
CA HIS A 306 5.59 -12.43 -10.34
C HIS A 306 6.40 -11.14 -10.21
N ILE A 307 7.14 -10.99 -9.11
CA ILE A 307 8.01 -9.84 -8.86
C ILE A 307 9.46 -10.27 -9.15
N PRO A 308 10.08 -9.79 -10.23
CA PRO A 308 11.41 -10.22 -10.61
C PRO A 308 12.46 -9.71 -9.63
N ARG A 309 13.55 -10.47 -9.48
CA ARG A 309 14.75 -9.96 -8.81
C ARG A 309 15.31 -8.75 -9.57
N LEU A 310 16.07 -7.91 -8.88
CA LEU A 310 16.90 -6.91 -9.54
C LEU A 310 18.27 -7.56 -9.84
N GLU A 311 18.70 -7.50 -11.09
CA GLU A 311 20.02 -7.99 -11.52
C GLU A 311 21.12 -7.03 -11.09
N ALA A 312 22.32 -7.59 -10.90
CA ALA A 312 23.52 -6.84 -10.55
C ALA A 312 23.99 -5.96 -11.72
#